data_AF-A8SKK7-F1
#
_entry.id   AF-A8SKK7-F1
#
_cell.length_a   1.000
_cell.length_b   1.000
_cell.length_c   1.000
_cell.angle_alpha   90.00
_cell.angle_beta   90.00
_cell.angle_gamma   90.00
#
_symmetry.space_group_name_H-M   'P 1'
#
loop_
_entity.id
_entity.type
_entity.pdbx_description
1 polymer ?
#
loop_
_entity_poly.entity_id
_entity_poly.type
_entity_poly.pdbx_seq_one_letter_code
_entity_poly.pdbx_strand_id
1 'polypeptide(L)' 'MEIMKIKYDYSKLRGLIIEKFKSLDNFADVLPMGRTTLNNKLQSYNYFTQIEIETICEILQIAKEDRNAIFFTRE' A
#
# COMPACT_ATOMS: atom_id res chain seq x y z
N MET A 1 1.46 -1.11 27.28
CA MET A 1 2.75 -1.34 26.59
C MET A 1 2.64 -0.66 25.24
N GLU A 2 3.40 0.39 25.01
CA GLU A 2 3.41 1.08 23.72
C GLU A 2 4.06 0.13 22.70
N ILE A 3 3.26 -0.45 21.82
CA ILE A 3 3.79 -1.27 20.73
C ILE A 3 4.47 -0.27 19.80
N MET A 4 5.81 -0.27 19.76
CA MET A 4 6.56 0.48 18.75
C MET A 4 6.06 0.04 17.37
N LYS A 5 5.28 0.90 16.71
CA LYS A 5 4.82 0.65 15.35
C LYS A 5 6.02 0.76 14.42
N ILE A 6 6.26 -0.31 13.67
CA ILE A 6 7.21 -0.30 12.57
C ILE A 6 6.62 0.58 11.48
N LYS A 7 7.38 1.57 11.01
CA LYS A 7 7.00 2.34 9.84
C LYS A 7 7.64 1.76 8.60
N TYR A 8 6.87 1.77 7.52
CA TYR A 8 7.30 1.30 6.22
C TYR A 8 7.22 2.45 5.22
N ASP A 9 8.22 2.55 4.36
CA ASP A 9 8.26 3.52 3.28
C ASP A 9 7.39 3.04 2.11
N TYR A 10 6.23 3.68 1.95
CA TYR A 10 5.30 3.43 0.86
C TYR A 10 5.41 4.47 -0.27
N SER A 11 6.51 5.22 -0.38
CA SER A 11 6.69 6.24 -1.42
C SER A 11 6.61 5.63 -2.83
N LYS A 12 7.19 4.44 -3.03
CA LYS A 12 7.09 3.70 -4.31
C LYS A 12 5.66 3.30 -4.63
N LEU A 13 4.93 2.77 -3.64
CA LEU A 13 3.53 2.40 -3.81
C LEU A 13 2.67 3.63 -4.17
N ARG A 14 2.89 4.77 -3.49
CA ARG A 14 2.19 6.02 -3.78
C ARG A 14 2.47 6.50 -5.21
N GLY A 15 3.72 6.43 -5.67
CA GLY A 15 4.09 6.76 -7.04
C GLY A 15 3.31 5.93 -8.07
N LEU A 16 3.33 4.60 -7.91
CA LEU A 16 2.61 3.67 -8.80
C LEU A 16 1.09 3.94 -8.83
N ILE A 17 0.50 4.23 -7.69
CA ILE A 17 -0.93 4.58 -7.59
C ILE A 17 -1.22 5.85 -8.40
N ILE A 18 -0.42 6.90 -8.25
CA ILE A 18 -0.63 8.15 -8.98
C ILE A 18 -0.40 7.96 -10.48
N GLU A 19 0.63 7.22 -10.88
CA GLU A 19 0.92 6.95 -12.30
C GLU A 19 -0.22 6.19 -12.99
N LYS A 20 -0.81 5.19 -12.32
CA LYS A 20 -1.83 4.31 -12.92
C LYS A 20 -3.28 4.79 -12.71
N PHE A 21 -3.58 5.35 -11.54
CA PHE A 21 -4.95 5.70 -11.12
C PHE A 21 -5.18 7.21 -10.97
N LYS A 22 -4.14 8.04 -11.12
CA LYS A 22 -4.15 9.51 -10.98
C LYS A 22 -4.37 10.05 -9.57
N SER A 23 -5.12 9.33 -8.73
CA SER A 23 -5.38 9.72 -7.35
C SER A 23 -5.49 8.49 -6.45
N LEU A 24 -5.32 8.72 -5.14
CA LEU A 24 -5.56 7.69 -4.14
C LEU A 24 -7.04 7.29 -4.05
N ASP A 25 -7.94 8.22 -4.38
CA ASP A 25 -9.39 7.99 -4.37
C ASP A 25 -9.81 6.99 -5.44
N ASN A 26 -9.39 7.23 -6.68
CA ASN A 26 -9.69 6.36 -7.80
C ASN A 26 -9.15 4.94 -7.58
N PHE A 27 -8.02 4.83 -6.87
CA PHE A 27 -7.45 3.54 -6.52
C PHE A 27 -8.21 2.86 -5.37
N ALA A 28 -8.73 3.61 -4.40
CA ALA A 28 -9.59 3.06 -3.35
C ALA A 28 -10.91 2.51 -3.91
N ASP A 29 -11.45 3.09 -4.98
CA ASP A 29 -12.69 2.63 -5.62
C ASP A 29 -12.58 1.23 -6.24
N VAL A 30 -11.37 0.79 -6.60
CA VAL A 30 -11.10 -0.55 -7.16
C VAL A 30 -10.60 -1.55 -6.12
N LEU A 31 -10.39 -1.12 -4.88
CA LEU A 31 -9.96 -1.98 -3.79
C LEU A 31 -11.16 -2.41 -2.93
N PRO A 32 -11.08 -3.57 -2.27
CA PRO A 32 -12.06 -3.96 -1.25
C PRO A 32 -11.86 -3.17 0.07
N MET A 33 -11.42 -1.91 0.01
CA MET A 33 -11.21 -1.04 1.17
C MET A 33 -11.44 0.43 0.82
N GLY A 34 -12.02 1.20 1.74
CA GLY A 34 -12.23 2.63 1.54
C GLY A 34 -10.95 3.47 1.64
N ARG A 35 -11.00 4.70 1.11
CA ARG A 35 -9.89 5.69 1.11
C ARG A 35 -9.24 5.87 2.48
N THR A 36 -10.04 6.01 3.53
CA THR A 36 -9.52 6.24 4.90
C THR A 36 -8.69 5.06 5.38
N THR A 37 -9.16 3.83 5.13
CA THR A 37 -8.42 2.60 5.48
C THR A 37 -7.11 2.52 4.73
N LEU A 38 -7.14 2.78 3.42
CA LEU A 38 -5.93 2.81 2.59
C LEU A 38 -4.93 3.86 3.06
N ASN A 39 -5.37 5.09 3.36
CA ASN A 39 -4.49 6.14 3.85
C ASN A 39 -3.88 5.78 5.21
N ASN A 40 -4.67 5.20 6.13
CA ASN A 40 -4.16 4.73 7.42
C ASN A 40 -3.08 3.64 7.25
N LYS A 41 -3.24 2.75 6.25
CA LYS A 41 -2.23 1.73 5.95
C LYS A 41 -0.96 2.32 5.37
N LEU A 42 -1.09 3.27 4.44
CA LEU A 42 0.03 4.02 3.87
C LEU A 42 0.76 4.93 4.87
N GLN A 43 0.20 5.13 6.07
CA GLN A 43 0.83 5.85 7.20
C GLN A 43 1.34 4.88 8.28
N SER A 44 1.31 3.57 8.01
CA SER A 44 1.63 2.51 8.97
C SER A 44 0.81 2.56 10.27
N TYR A 45 -0.36 3.21 10.27
CA TYR A 45 -1.28 3.13 11.41
C TYR A 45 -1.86 1.73 11.53
N ASN A 46 -2.14 1.09 10.39
CA ASN A 46 -2.46 -0.33 10.28
C ASN A 46 -1.53 -0.95 9.24
N TYR A 47 -1.20 -2.23 9.35
CA TYR A 47 -0.41 -2.91 8.33
C TYR A 47 -1.29 -3.45 7.21
N PHE A 48 -0.72 -3.59 6.02
CA PHE A 48 -1.35 -4.36 4.96
C PHE A 48 -1.34 -5.86 5.33
N THR A 49 -2.44 -6.54 5.07
CA THR A 49 -2.50 -8.01 5.14
C THR A 49 -1.85 -8.60 3.89
N GLN A 50 -1.50 -9.89 3.94
CA GLN A 50 -0.95 -10.57 2.77
C GLN A 50 -1.92 -10.54 1.58
N ILE A 51 -3.22 -10.76 1.83
CA ILE A 51 -4.27 -10.70 0.80
C ILE A 51 -4.34 -9.31 0.16
N GLU A 52 -4.28 -8.24 0.97
CA GLU A 52 -4.29 -6.87 0.43
C GLU A 52 -3.04 -6.58 -0.42
N ILE A 53 -1.87 -7.04 0.02
CA ILE A 53 -0.63 -6.91 -0.76
C ILE A 53 -0.76 -7.64 -2.10
N GLU A 54 -1.29 -8.86 -2.10
CA GLU A 54 -1.50 -9.66 -3.31
C GLU A 54 -2.47 -8.99 -4.27
N THR A 55 -3.63 -8.55 -3.79
CA THR A 55 -4.62 -7.80 -4.59
C THR A 55 -4.04 -6.51 -5.16
N ILE A 56 -3.29 -5.74 -4.36
CA ILE A 56 -2.66 -4.51 -4.85
C ILE A 56 -1.60 -4.84 -5.91
N CYS A 57 -0.81 -5.90 -5.73
CA CYS A 57 0.16 -6.33 -6.73
C CYS A 57 -0.50 -6.74 -8.04
N GLU A 58 -1.64 -7.43 -7.99
CA GLU A 58 -2.40 -7.81 -9.19
C GLU A 58 -2.95 -6.57 -9.92
N ILE A 59 -3.60 -5.65 -9.20
CA ILE A 59 -4.20 -4.44 -9.78
C ILE A 59 -3.13 -3.51 -10.36
N LEU A 60 -2.03 -3.29 -9.64
CA LEU A 60 -0.94 -2.43 -10.09
C LEU A 60 0.05 -3.15 -11.02
N GLN A 61 -0.14 -4.45 -11.27
CA GLN A 61 0.77 -5.29 -12.05
C GLN A 61 2.22 -5.21 -11.55
N ILE A 62 2.39 -5.29 -10.22
CA ILE A 62 3.70 -5.29 -9.57
C ILE A 62 4.32 -6.67 -9.72
N ALA A 63 5.56 -6.71 -10.22
CA ALA A 63 6.31 -7.95 -10.35
C ALA A 63 6.66 -8.53 -8.97
N LYS A 64 6.73 -9.87 -8.86
CA LYS A 64 6.93 -10.54 -7.56
C LYS A 64 8.26 -10.14 -6.92
N GLU A 65 9.25 -9.83 -7.74
CA GLU A 65 10.61 -9.44 -7.37
C GLU A 65 10.63 -8.05 -6.73
N ASP A 66 9.73 -7.15 -7.16
CA ASP A 66 9.65 -5.76 -6.67
C ASP A 66 8.83 -5.62 -5.39
N ARG A 67 7.97 -6.60 -5.08
CA ARG A 67 7.05 -6.58 -3.94
C ARG A 67 7.76 -6.25 -2.62
N ASN A 68 8.93 -6.84 -2.39
CA ASN A 68 9.70 -6.59 -1.16
C ASN A 68 10.13 -5.14 -1.03
N ALA A 69 10.60 -4.54 -2.12
CA ALA A 69 11.06 -3.15 -2.14
C ALA A 69 9.90 -2.14 -2.02
N ILE A 70 8.66 -2.54 -2.31
CA ILE A 70 7.47 -1.69 -2.27
C ILE A 70 6.74 -1.77 -0.92
N PHE A 71 6.63 -2.96 -0.32
CA PHE A 71 5.82 -3.17 0.89
C PHE A 71 6.62 -3.41 2.17
N PHE A 72 7.92 -3.73 2.06
CA PHE A 72 8.73 -4.18 3.19
C PHE A 72 9.99 -3.32 3.42
N THR A 73 10.08 -2.16 2.77
CA THR A 73 11.12 -1.14 3.03
C THR A 73 10.76 -0.35 4.29
N ARG A 74 11.70 -0.18 5.22
CA ARG A 74 11.48 0.61 6.45
C ARG A 74 11.69 2.10 6.20
N GLU A 75 10.97 2.95 6.94
CA GLU A 75 11.33 4.37 7.13
C GLU A 75 12.59 4.52 8.00
#